data_AF-A0A165LGX3-F1
#
_entry.id   AF-A0A165LGX3-F1
#
_cell.length_a   1.000
_cell.length_b   1.000
_cell.length_c   1.000
_cell.angle_alpha   90.00
_cell.angle_beta   90.00
_cell.angle_gamma   90.00
#
_symmetry.space_group_name_H-M   'P 1'
#
loop_
_entity.id
_entity.type
_entity.pdbx_description
1 polymer ?
#
loop_
_entity_poly.entity_id
_entity_poly.type
_entity_poly.pdbx_seq_one_letter_code
_entity_poly.pdbx_strand_id
1 'polypeptide(L)'
;MEANKTYPDPSAIREELVQKYPAKVAKKRTKSIIINDPEAVPEVQANVRTVPGIITQRGCSYAGCKGVVLGPTRDIVNITHGPIGCSFYSWLTRRNQTKPETDADANFITYCFSTDMQEENIVFGGEKKLKVAIQEAYDLFHPKSIAIFSTCPVGLIGDDVHAAAREMKEKLGDCNVFGFSCEGYRGVSQSAGHHIANNGVFKHMVGRNNEKKEGKFRLNLLGEYNIGGDAFEIERIFKKCGITLVSSFSGNSTVGQLENAHMADLNVIMCHRSINYMGEMMETKYGIPWMKINFVGAESSAKSLRRIAQYFGDEELKARVEEVIAEELPKVKAVIDEIRPRTEGKTAMLFVGGSRAHHYQDLFTELGMTTVAAGYEFAHRDDYEGREVLPGIKIDADSKNIEELKVEADPELYKPRKSEAELEALKAEGLEINGYEGMMKQMMKKSMVVDDISHYESEKLIEIYKPDIFCAGIKEKYVVQKMGVPLKQLHSYDYGGPYTGFEGAVNFYRDIDRMVNNPVWKLIKAPWETAAAEMDGALEATYTEA
;
A
#
# COMPACT_ATOMS: atom_id res chain seq x y z
N MET A 1 -34.16 -13.95 -1.42
CA MET A 1 -33.98 -14.86 -2.57
C MET A 1 -33.00 -14.19 -3.50
N GLU A 2 -31.71 -14.44 -3.31
CA GLU A 2 -30.67 -13.96 -4.23
C GLU A 2 -30.88 -14.65 -5.57
N ALA A 3 -31.12 -13.88 -6.64
CA ALA A 3 -30.94 -14.41 -7.97
C ALA A 3 -29.47 -14.82 -8.07
N ASN A 4 -29.18 -16.12 -8.22
CA ASN A 4 -27.83 -16.62 -8.47
C ASN A 4 -27.28 -15.91 -9.71
N LYS A 5 -26.52 -14.83 -9.49
CA LYS A 5 -25.84 -14.09 -10.56
C LYS A 5 -24.73 -15.02 -11.05
N THR A 6 -24.98 -15.69 -12.18
CA THR A 6 -23.99 -16.59 -12.76
C THR A 6 -22.86 -15.76 -13.37
N TYR A 7 -21.67 -15.87 -12.80
CA TYR A 7 -20.47 -15.26 -13.37
C TYR A 7 -19.95 -16.07 -14.56
N PRO A 8 -19.29 -15.43 -15.55
CA PRO A 8 -18.64 -16.16 -16.63
C PRO A 8 -17.60 -17.16 -16.08
N ASP A 9 -17.34 -18.26 -16.81
CA ASP A 9 -16.35 -19.27 -16.38
C ASP A 9 -14.94 -18.66 -16.40
N PRO A 10 -14.28 -18.50 -15.24
CA PRO A 10 -12.95 -17.89 -15.17
C PRO A 10 -11.89 -18.70 -15.94
N SER A 11 -12.12 -19.99 -16.19
CA SER A 11 -11.22 -20.85 -16.96
C SER A 11 -11.16 -20.42 -18.43
N ALA A 12 -12.33 -20.25 -19.04
CA ALA A 12 -12.46 -19.77 -20.41
C ALA A 12 -11.90 -18.35 -20.56
N ILE A 13 -12.13 -17.48 -19.56
CA ILE A 13 -11.61 -16.11 -19.56
C ILE A 13 -10.09 -16.10 -19.53
N ARG A 14 -9.48 -16.90 -18.64
CA ARG A 14 -8.02 -17.01 -18.56
C ARG A 14 -7.42 -17.46 -19.89
N GLU A 15 -8.04 -18.41 -20.58
CA GLU A 15 -7.60 -18.87 -21.89
C GLU A 15 -7.70 -17.76 -22.95
N GLU A 16 -8.82 -17.04 -22.99
CA GLU A 16 -9.04 -15.91 -23.90
C GLU A 16 -8.00 -14.80 -23.68
N LEU A 17 -7.74 -14.43 -22.43
CA LEU A 17 -6.75 -13.39 -22.07
C LEU A 17 -5.36 -13.73 -22.59
N VAL A 18 -4.92 -14.99 -22.46
CA VAL A 18 -3.54 -15.34 -22.84
C VAL A 18 -3.39 -15.58 -24.34
N GLN A 19 -4.47 -15.85 -25.07
CA GLN A 19 -4.45 -16.17 -26.50
C GLN A 19 -3.92 -15.02 -27.37
N LYS A 20 -4.15 -13.76 -26.98
CA LYS A 20 -3.66 -12.60 -27.74
C LYS A 20 -2.14 -12.43 -27.64
N TYR A 21 -1.50 -13.01 -26.63
CA TYR A 21 -0.08 -12.82 -26.40
C TYR A 21 0.79 -13.74 -27.26
N PRO A 22 2.01 -13.29 -27.64
CA PRO A 22 3.02 -14.19 -28.17
C PRO A 22 3.28 -15.35 -27.21
N ALA A 23 3.54 -16.55 -27.73
CA ALA A 23 3.64 -17.78 -26.93
C ALA A 23 4.54 -17.67 -25.68
N LYS A 24 5.66 -16.94 -25.78
CA LYS A 24 6.57 -16.69 -24.66
C LYS A 24 5.93 -15.86 -23.55
N VAL A 25 5.15 -14.85 -23.91
CA VAL A 25 4.43 -13.96 -22.98
C VAL A 25 3.24 -14.71 -22.40
N ALA A 26 2.45 -15.40 -23.23
CA ALA A 26 1.33 -16.23 -22.81
C ALA A 26 1.75 -17.23 -21.72
N LYS A 27 2.81 -18.00 -21.96
CA LYS A 27 3.37 -18.98 -21.00
C LYS A 27 3.72 -18.37 -19.64
N LYS A 28 4.18 -17.11 -19.60
CA LYS A 28 4.47 -16.39 -18.36
C LYS A 28 3.17 -15.89 -17.70
N ARG A 29 2.33 -15.17 -18.46
CA ARG A 29 1.09 -14.57 -17.95
C ARG A 29 0.10 -15.62 -17.43
N THR A 30 0.04 -16.81 -18.03
CA THR A 30 -0.76 -17.94 -17.49
C THR A 30 -0.43 -18.27 -16.04
N LYS A 31 0.79 -18.04 -15.56
CA LYS A 31 1.18 -18.28 -14.16
C LYS A 31 0.82 -17.13 -13.22
N SER A 32 0.59 -15.94 -13.76
CA SER A 32 0.20 -14.73 -13.00
C SER A 32 -1.32 -14.51 -13.00
N ILE A 33 -2.07 -15.22 -13.85
CA ILE A 33 -3.53 -15.22 -13.90
C ILE A 33 -4.04 -16.54 -13.34
N ILE A 34 -4.63 -16.49 -12.16
CA ILE A 34 -5.01 -17.67 -11.37
C ILE A 34 -6.51 -17.62 -11.03
N ILE A 35 -7.13 -18.79 -10.99
CA ILE A 35 -8.50 -18.99 -10.55
C ILE A 35 -8.44 -19.39 -9.09
N ASN A 36 -9.06 -18.61 -8.22
CA ASN A 36 -8.90 -18.78 -6.79
C ASN A 36 -9.66 -20.00 -6.25
N ASP A 37 -9.08 -20.66 -5.25
CA ASP A 37 -9.75 -21.63 -4.39
C ASP A 37 -9.30 -21.41 -2.94
N PRO A 38 -10.13 -20.83 -2.06
CA PRO A 38 -9.74 -20.51 -0.69
C PRO A 38 -9.46 -21.77 0.16
N GLU A 39 -10.00 -22.93 -0.23
CA GLU A 39 -9.78 -24.21 0.46
C GLU A 39 -8.47 -24.88 0.05
N ALA A 40 -7.97 -24.55 -1.15
CA ALA A 40 -6.78 -25.13 -1.75
C ALA A 40 -6.05 -24.05 -2.57
N VAL A 41 -5.48 -23.08 -1.85
CA VAL A 41 -4.91 -21.86 -2.44
C VAL A 41 -3.87 -22.21 -3.52
N PRO A 42 -4.12 -21.87 -4.80
CA PRO A 42 -3.18 -22.15 -5.88
C PRO A 42 -1.97 -21.21 -5.85
N GLU A 43 -0.82 -21.73 -6.28
CA GLU A 43 0.41 -20.93 -6.42
C GLU A 43 0.27 -19.87 -7.52
N VAL A 44 0.65 -18.63 -7.21
CA VAL A 44 0.70 -17.52 -8.17
C VAL A 44 2.13 -17.11 -8.48
N GLN A 45 2.43 -16.84 -9.76
CA GLN A 45 3.67 -16.17 -10.12
C GLN A 45 3.53 -14.66 -9.88
N ALA A 46 4.17 -14.20 -8.80
CA ALA A 46 4.23 -12.80 -8.39
C ALA A 46 5.67 -12.31 -8.22
N ASN A 47 5.86 -10.99 -8.16
CA ASN A 47 7.17 -10.33 -7.98
C ASN A 47 8.26 -10.79 -8.99
N VAL A 48 7.88 -11.00 -10.24
CA VAL A 48 8.80 -11.27 -11.36
C VAL A 48 8.93 -10.04 -12.25
N ARG A 49 9.97 -9.96 -13.09
CA ARG A 49 10.15 -8.82 -14.00
C ARG A 49 8.92 -8.58 -14.88
N THR A 50 8.58 -7.31 -15.05
CA THR A 50 7.55 -6.89 -16.00
C THR A 50 7.91 -7.31 -17.42
N VAL A 51 6.90 -7.73 -18.19
CA VAL A 51 7.07 -8.01 -19.62
C VAL A 51 7.22 -6.67 -20.38
N PRO A 52 8.31 -6.45 -21.15
CA PRO A 52 8.50 -5.21 -21.90
C PRO A 52 7.37 -4.96 -22.90
N GLY A 53 6.86 -3.72 -22.95
CA GLY A 53 5.81 -3.31 -23.88
C GLY A 53 4.38 -3.72 -23.48
N ILE A 54 4.18 -4.42 -22.35
CA ILE A 54 2.85 -4.90 -21.93
C ILE A 54 1.94 -3.82 -21.36
N ILE A 55 2.46 -2.61 -21.11
CA ILE A 55 1.78 -1.50 -20.42
C ILE A 55 1.38 -1.92 -19.00
N THR A 56 2.38 -1.95 -18.11
CA THR A 56 2.22 -2.24 -16.67
C THR A 56 1.77 -1.01 -15.89
N GLN A 57 1.23 -1.27 -14.70
CA GLN A 57 0.89 -0.25 -13.72
C GLN A 57 2.05 0.10 -12.76
N ARG A 58 3.12 -0.71 -12.75
CA ARG A 58 4.23 -0.60 -11.80
C ARG A 58 5.01 0.71 -11.90
N GLY A 59 5.62 1.07 -10.77
CA GLY A 59 6.66 2.09 -10.65
C GLY A 59 8.04 1.47 -10.51
N CYS A 60 8.94 2.16 -9.81
CA CYS A 60 10.34 1.77 -9.64
C CYS A 60 10.77 1.74 -8.16
N SER A 61 11.97 1.22 -7.89
CA SER A 61 12.55 1.17 -6.54
C SER A 61 12.64 2.54 -5.86
N TYR A 62 13.02 3.60 -6.57
CA TYR A 62 13.04 4.96 -6.02
C TYR A 62 11.66 5.39 -5.49
N ALA A 63 10.59 5.08 -6.24
CA ALA A 63 9.23 5.41 -5.83
C ALA A 63 8.83 4.67 -4.54
N GLY A 64 9.19 3.39 -4.40
CA GLY A 64 8.97 2.62 -3.16
C GLY A 64 9.79 3.14 -1.98
N CYS A 65 11.04 3.55 -2.21
CA CYS A 65 11.93 4.01 -1.15
C CYS A 65 11.57 5.44 -0.68
N LYS A 66 11.78 6.43 -1.55
CA LYS A 66 11.52 7.85 -1.26
C LYS A 66 10.03 8.15 -1.22
N GLY A 67 9.31 7.77 -2.28
CA GLY A 67 7.91 8.18 -2.48
C GLY A 67 6.91 7.47 -1.55
N VAL A 68 7.23 6.27 -1.06
CA VAL A 68 6.31 5.48 -0.21
C VAL A 68 6.78 5.43 1.24
N VAL A 69 7.97 4.89 1.51
CA VAL A 69 8.38 4.54 2.88
C VAL A 69 8.89 5.72 3.68
N LEU A 70 9.85 6.51 3.18
CA LEU A 70 10.46 7.56 4.02
C LEU A 70 9.87 8.95 3.80
N GLY A 71 9.41 9.27 2.58
CA GLY A 71 8.85 10.57 2.23
C GLY A 71 7.73 11.10 3.14
N PRO A 72 6.89 10.26 3.77
CA PRO A 72 5.86 10.74 4.71
C PRO A 72 6.37 11.21 6.08
N THR A 73 7.64 10.98 6.42
CA THR A 73 8.25 11.51 7.65
C THR A 73 8.43 13.02 7.49
N ARG A 74 7.81 13.82 8.36
CA ARG A 74 7.58 15.25 8.09
C ARG A 74 8.79 16.14 8.38
N ASP A 75 9.65 15.79 9.33
CA ASP A 75 10.76 16.61 9.83
C ASP A 75 12.14 16.16 9.32
N ILE A 76 12.17 15.36 8.25
CA ILE A 76 13.38 14.95 7.53
C ILE A 76 13.45 15.63 6.16
N VAL A 77 14.63 16.13 5.79
CA VAL A 77 14.87 16.62 4.44
C VAL A 77 15.23 15.44 3.54
N ASN A 78 14.42 15.22 2.50
CA ASN A 78 14.57 14.12 1.55
C ASN A 78 15.16 14.63 0.23
N ILE A 79 16.49 14.51 0.03
CA ILE A 79 17.18 14.96 -1.18
C ILE A 79 17.15 13.86 -2.24
N THR A 80 16.54 14.16 -3.39
CA THR A 80 16.64 13.32 -4.58
C THR A 80 17.99 13.57 -5.27
N HIS A 81 18.88 12.58 -5.28
CA HIS A 81 20.13 12.69 -6.02
C HIS A 81 19.92 12.18 -7.45
N GLY A 82 19.66 13.11 -8.36
CA GLY A 82 19.26 12.79 -9.72
C GLY A 82 18.91 14.01 -10.56
N PRO A 83 18.59 13.80 -11.85
CA PRO A 83 17.90 14.79 -12.67
C PRO A 83 16.52 15.13 -12.08
N ILE A 84 15.99 16.31 -12.42
CA ILE A 84 14.82 16.90 -11.75
C ILE A 84 13.55 16.03 -11.73
N GLY A 85 13.34 15.19 -12.74
CA GLY A 85 12.08 14.44 -12.93
C GLY A 85 11.70 13.57 -11.73
N CYS A 86 12.66 12.85 -11.13
CA CYS A 86 12.39 11.96 -9.99
C CYS A 86 11.89 12.75 -8.77
N SER A 87 12.44 13.95 -8.57
CA SER A 87 12.02 14.84 -7.49
C SER A 87 10.62 15.40 -7.76
N PHE A 88 10.42 15.96 -8.96
CA PHE A 88 9.16 16.57 -9.38
C PHE A 88 7.98 15.59 -9.32
N TYR A 89 8.11 14.40 -9.92
CA TYR A 89 7.01 13.42 -9.94
C TYR A 89 6.73 12.75 -8.58
N SER A 90 7.58 13.00 -7.57
CA SER A 90 7.36 12.56 -6.19
C SER A 90 7.01 13.72 -5.24
N TRP A 91 6.69 14.89 -5.79
CA TRP A 91 6.26 16.05 -5.02
C TRP A 91 4.74 16.04 -4.83
N LEU A 92 4.29 15.55 -3.67
CA LEU A 92 2.88 15.50 -3.26
C LEU A 92 1.91 14.82 -4.25
N THR A 93 2.42 14.03 -5.21
CA THR A 93 1.60 13.16 -6.06
C THR A 93 0.95 12.02 -5.27
N ARG A 94 1.54 11.67 -4.11
CA ARG A 94 0.99 10.80 -3.09
C ARG A 94 0.51 11.63 -1.90
N ARG A 95 -0.75 11.42 -1.49
CA ARG A 95 -1.48 12.27 -0.52
C ARG A 95 -1.17 11.95 0.94
N ASN A 96 0.10 11.81 1.27
CA ASN A 96 0.57 11.66 2.64
C ASN A 96 0.31 12.96 3.41
N GLN A 97 -0.64 12.94 4.33
CA GLN A 97 -0.96 14.13 5.13
C GLN A 97 -0.07 14.22 6.36
N THR A 98 0.23 15.45 6.77
CA THR A 98 0.98 15.75 7.98
C THR A 98 0.27 16.87 8.74
N LYS A 99 0.37 16.83 10.07
CA LYS A 99 -0.16 17.84 10.97
C LYS A 99 0.87 18.06 12.08
N PRO A 100 1.73 19.08 11.93
CA PRO A 100 2.61 19.53 13.01
C PRO A 100 1.81 19.90 14.25
N GLU A 101 2.39 19.74 15.45
CA GLU A 101 1.71 20.10 16.71
C GLU A 101 1.60 21.62 16.85
N THR A 102 2.64 22.34 16.42
CA THR A 102 2.71 23.80 16.37
C THR A 102 3.29 24.26 15.03
N ASP A 103 3.09 25.54 14.68
CA ASP A 103 3.66 26.13 13.46
C ASP A 103 5.21 26.20 13.48
N ALA A 104 5.82 26.05 14.66
CA ALA A 104 7.27 25.99 14.83
C ALA A 104 7.85 24.61 14.52
N ASP A 105 7.03 23.56 14.51
CA ASP A 105 7.49 22.20 14.25
C ASP A 105 7.76 21.97 12.76
N ALA A 106 8.92 21.39 12.45
CA ALA A 106 9.36 21.18 11.08
C ALA A 106 8.38 20.33 10.25
N ASN A 107 8.13 20.76 9.00
CA ASN A 107 7.34 20.04 8.01
C ASN A 107 7.88 20.30 6.61
N PHE A 108 8.66 19.36 6.09
CA PHE A 108 9.34 19.46 4.80
C PHE A 108 8.62 18.69 3.68
N ILE A 109 7.49 18.03 3.97
CA ILE A 109 6.80 17.19 2.96
C ILE A 109 6.29 17.98 1.76
N THR A 110 6.01 19.28 1.94
CA THR A 110 5.54 20.19 0.90
C THR A 110 6.65 20.71 -0.01
N TYR A 111 7.90 20.31 0.22
CA TYR A 111 9.06 20.74 -0.55
C TYR A 111 9.56 19.65 -1.48
N CYS A 112 10.31 20.08 -2.49
CA CYS A 112 10.91 19.24 -3.51
C CYS A 112 12.43 19.48 -3.51
N PHE A 113 13.18 18.62 -2.80
CA PHE A 113 14.64 18.74 -2.74
C PHE A 113 15.31 17.82 -3.76
N SER A 114 16.21 18.37 -4.56
CA SER A 114 16.93 17.67 -5.60
C SER A 114 18.31 18.25 -5.80
N THR A 115 19.27 17.42 -6.22
CA THR A 115 20.55 17.91 -6.74
C THR A 115 20.45 18.42 -8.18
N ASP A 116 19.32 18.17 -8.85
CA ASP A 116 19.06 18.54 -10.25
C ASP A 116 20.28 18.31 -11.17
N MET A 117 20.68 17.04 -11.28
CA MET A 117 21.87 16.66 -12.03
C MET A 117 21.78 17.11 -13.49
N GLN A 118 22.82 17.81 -13.92
CA GLN A 118 23.02 18.24 -15.31
C GLN A 118 24.00 17.31 -16.01
N GLU A 119 24.20 17.50 -17.31
CA GLU A 119 25.12 16.70 -18.13
C GLU A 119 26.54 16.64 -17.54
N GLU A 120 27.06 17.76 -17.05
CA GLU A 120 28.35 17.81 -16.36
C GLU A 120 28.45 16.84 -15.16
N ASN A 121 27.35 16.63 -14.43
CA ASN A 121 27.32 15.73 -13.28
C ASN A 121 27.22 14.26 -13.73
N ILE A 122 26.67 14.01 -14.93
CA ILE A 122 26.68 12.68 -15.54
C ILE A 122 28.08 12.31 -16.03
N VAL A 123 28.81 13.28 -16.60
CA VAL A 123 30.15 13.04 -17.16
C VAL A 123 31.23 12.97 -16.08
N PHE A 124 31.18 13.86 -15.09
CA PHE A 124 32.26 14.05 -14.12
C PHE A 124 31.91 13.63 -12.68
N GLY A 125 30.70 13.08 -12.45
CA GLY A 125 30.21 12.71 -11.14
C GLY A 125 29.38 13.83 -10.47
N GLY A 126 28.42 13.42 -9.65
CA GLY A 126 27.47 14.29 -8.95
C GLY A 126 27.80 14.53 -7.48
N GLU A 127 28.77 13.82 -6.90
CA GLU A 127 29.07 13.84 -5.46
C GLU A 127 29.37 15.25 -4.91
N LYS A 128 30.15 16.06 -5.66
CA LYS A 128 30.46 17.43 -5.24
C LYS A 128 29.20 18.28 -5.13
N LYS A 129 28.29 18.14 -6.11
CA LYS A 129 27.00 18.85 -6.13
C LYS A 129 26.08 18.35 -5.01
N LEU A 130 26.09 17.05 -4.74
CA LEU A 130 25.37 16.46 -3.62
C LEU A 130 25.82 17.05 -2.27
N LYS A 131 27.13 17.14 -2.01
CA LYS A 131 27.65 17.73 -0.77
C LYS A 131 27.27 19.21 -0.62
N VAL A 132 27.27 19.98 -1.72
CA VAL A 132 26.77 21.36 -1.72
C VAL A 132 25.28 21.41 -1.37
N ALA A 133 24.45 20.58 -2.01
CA ALA A 133 23.02 20.54 -1.72
C ALA A 133 22.70 20.12 -0.27
N ILE A 134 23.48 19.20 0.31
CA ILE A 134 23.35 18.81 1.73
C ILE A 134 23.70 20.00 2.63
N GLN A 135 24.78 20.73 2.34
CA GLN A 135 25.17 21.90 3.11
C GLN A 135 24.10 23.01 3.02
N GLU A 136 23.63 23.33 1.81
CA GLU A 136 22.58 24.34 1.61
C GLU A 136 21.28 23.96 2.33
N ALA A 137 20.87 22.69 2.26
CA ALA A 137 19.70 22.21 2.98
C ALA A 137 19.87 22.34 4.51
N TYR A 138 21.06 22.05 5.03
CA TYR A 138 21.36 22.25 6.44
C TYR A 138 21.33 23.73 6.83
N ASP A 139 22.02 24.60 6.09
CA ASP A 139 22.12 26.03 6.41
C ASP A 139 20.76 26.74 6.32
N LEU A 140 19.86 26.29 5.44
CA LEU A 140 18.54 26.91 5.25
C LEU A 140 17.48 26.36 6.21
N PHE A 141 17.49 25.05 6.47
CA PHE A 141 16.39 24.38 7.18
C PHE A 141 16.77 23.80 8.54
N HIS A 142 18.08 23.64 8.81
CA HIS A 142 18.65 23.03 10.02
C HIS A 142 17.88 21.76 10.49
N PRO A 143 17.67 20.75 9.62
CA PRO A 143 16.90 19.57 9.96
C PRO A 143 17.69 18.63 10.89
N LYS A 144 16.98 17.81 11.68
CA LYS A 144 17.60 16.74 12.49
C LYS A 144 18.19 15.63 11.63
N SER A 145 17.70 15.46 10.40
CA SER A 145 18.14 14.40 9.51
C SER A 145 18.00 14.81 8.04
N ILE A 146 18.93 14.30 7.22
CA ILE A 146 18.91 14.42 5.77
C ILE A 146 19.05 13.01 5.18
N ALA A 147 18.07 12.61 4.38
CA ALA A 147 18.08 11.37 3.62
C ALA A 147 18.35 11.64 2.14
N ILE A 148 19.29 10.90 1.56
CA ILE A 148 19.69 11.02 0.15
C ILE A 148 19.19 9.80 -0.61
N PHE A 149 18.51 10.01 -1.74
CA PHE A 149 17.92 8.93 -2.53
C PHE A 149 18.54 8.87 -3.92
N SER A 150 19.25 7.78 -4.20
CA SER A 150 19.82 7.53 -5.53
C SER A 150 18.72 7.34 -6.57
N THR A 151 18.91 7.97 -7.73
CA THR A 151 18.10 7.74 -8.94
C THR A 151 18.89 6.93 -9.97
N CYS A 152 18.28 6.56 -11.10
CA CYS A 152 18.90 5.69 -12.11
C CYS A 152 20.36 6.00 -12.49
N PRO A 153 20.78 7.26 -12.78
CA PRO A 153 22.15 7.50 -13.22
C PRO A 153 23.20 7.32 -12.12
N VAL A 154 22.84 7.51 -10.84
CA VAL A 154 23.81 7.55 -9.72
C VAL A 154 24.67 6.30 -9.65
N GLY A 155 24.03 5.12 -9.63
CA GLY A 155 24.75 3.85 -9.59
C GLY A 155 25.52 3.51 -10.87
N LEU A 156 25.23 4.16 -12.00
CA LEU A 156 25.89 3.92 -13.29
C LEU A 156 27.11 4.82 -13.48
N ILE A 157 27.09 6.04 -12.96
CA ILE A 157 28.23 6.97 -13.04
C ILE A 157 29.25 6.73 -11.92
N GLY A 158 28.90 5.93 -10.91
CA GLY A 158 29.82 5.51 -9.86
C GLY A 158 29.86 6.41 -8.63
N ASP A 159 28.88 7.31 -8.46
CA ASP A 159 28.79 8.18 -7.28
C ASP A 159 28.56 7.36 -6.01
N ASP A 160 29.44 7.50 -5.01
CA ASP A 160 29.30 6.88 -3.69
C ASP A 160 28.53 7.80 -2.73
N VAL A 161 27.19 7.75 -2.84
CA VAL A 161 26.28 8.50 -1.97
C VAL A 161 26.47 8.18 -0.48
N HIS A 162 26.94 6.97 -0.14
CA HIS A 162 27.12 6.57 1.25
C HIS A 162 28.39 7.18 1.83
N ALA A 163 29.47 7.29 1.05
CA ALA A 163 30.67 8.02 1.44
C ALA A 163 30.38 9.52 1.62
N ALA A 164 29.68 10.14 0.65
CA ALA A 164 29.28 11.53 0.76
C ALA A 164 28.41 11.79 2.00
N ALA A 165 27.46 10.88 2.31
CA ALA A 165 26.63 10.98 3.49
C ALA A 165 27.45 10.89 4.80
N ARG A 166 28.40 9.95 4.89
CA ARG A 166 29.27 9.81 6.08
C ARG A 166 30.10 11.07 6.32
N GLU A 167 30.72 11.62 5.28
CA GLU A 167 31.52 12.84 5.37
C GLU A 167 30.68 14.04 5.82
N MET A 168 29.48 14.23 5.24
CA MET A 168 28.61 15.33 5.62
C MET A 168 28.03 15.14 7.02
N LYS A 169 27.72 13.91 7.45
CA LYS A 169 27.30 13.61 8.81
C LYS A 169 28.39 13.98 9.83
N GLU A 170 29.64 13.61 9.56
CA GLU A 170 30.77 13.97 10.42
C GLU A 170 30.99 15.49 10.48
N LYS A 171 30.91 16.16 9.33
CA LYS A 171 31.08 17.61 9.22
C LYS A 171 30.00 18.40 9.97
N LEU A 172 28.73 18.00 9.84
CA LEU A 172 27.59 18.72 10.42
C LEU A 172 27.41 18.41 11.92
N GLY A 173 27.79 17.22 12.36
CA GLY A 173 27.83 16.83 13.77
C GLY A 173 26.46 16.55 14.39
N ASP A 174 25.51 17.47 14.30
CA ASP A 174 24.17 17.38 14.91
C ASP A 174 23.06 16.91 13.95
N CYS A 175 23.34 16.89 12.64
CA CYS A 175 22.44 16.37 11.63
C CYS A 175 22.80 14.94 11.21
N ASN A 176 21.85 14.02 11.35
CA ASN A 176 22.01 12.64 10.88
C ASN A 176 21.83 12.55 9.35
N VAL A 177 22.94 12.41 8.61
CA VAL A 177 22.92 12.26 7.14
C VAL A 177 23.13 10.80 6.73
N PHE A 178 22.29 10.28 5.84
CA PHE A 178 22.38 8.90 5.33
C PHE A 178 21.82 8.77 3.91
N GLY A 179 22.26 7.76 3.17
CA GLY A 179 21.90 7.53 1.77
C GLY A 179 21.18 6.21 1.52
N PHE A 180 20.38 6.17 0.45
CA PHE A 180 19.67 5.00 -0.04
C PHE A 180 20.04 4.72 -1.50
N SER A 181 20.63 3.56 -1.76
CA SER A 181 20.86 3.05 -3.13
C SER A 181 19.58 2.45 -3.71
N CYS A 182 18.60 3.32 -3.98
CA CYS A 182 17.28 2.95 -4.50
C CYS A 182 17.12 3.27 -5.99
N GLU A 183 18.17 3.06 -6.79
CA GLU A 183 18.15 3.33 -8.22
C GLU A 183 16.97 2.60 -8.89
N GLY A 184 16.29 3.27 -9.83
CA GLY A 184 14.99 2.81 -10.32
C GLY A 184 14.99 1.43 -10.98
N TYR A 185 16.15 0.97 -11.47
CA TYR A 185 16.32 -0.35 -12.12
C TYR A 185 16.54 -1.50 -11.13
N ARG A 186 16.71 -1.23 -9.82
CA ARG A 186 16.86 -2.30 -8.83
C ARG A 186 15.54 -3.03 -8.61
N GLY A 187 15.61 -4.36 -8.49
CA GLY A 187 14.41 -5.18 -8.38
C GLY A 187 13.53 -5.07 -9.62
N VAL A 188 12.24 -5.30 -9.44
CA VAL A 188 11.26 -5.33 -10.54
C VAL A 188 10.12 -4.34 -10.38
N SER A 189 10.08 -3.61 -9.26
CA SER A 189 8.95 -2.78 -8.86
C SER A 189 9.29 -1.89 -7.64
N GLN A 190 8.29 -1.17 -7.12
CA GLN A 190 8.35 -0.46 -5.85
C GLN A 190 8.75 -1.34 -4.65
N SER A 191 8.52 -2.66 -4.72
CA SER A 191 8.78 -3.59 -3.61
C SER A 191 10.25 -3.58 -3.16
N ALA A 192 11.19 -3.57 -4.09
CA ALA A 192 12.62 -3.47 -3.78
C ALA A 192 12.96 -2.15 -3.07
N GLY A 193 12.31 -1.06 -3.47
CA GLY A 193 12.38 0.22 -2.78
C GLY A 193 11.91 0.16 -1.33
N HIS A 194 10.85 -0.60 -1.04
CA HIS A 194 10.40 -0.82 0.33
C HIS A 194 11.48 -1.52 1.16
N HIS A 195 12.05 -2.60 0.65
CA HIS A 195 13.08 -3.35 1.37
C HIS A 195 14.32 -2.48 1.65
N ILE A 196 14.83 -1.76 0.64
CA ILE A 196 15.97 -0.83 0.78
C ILE A 196 15.67 0.25 1.83
N ALA A 197 14.47 0.81 1.83
CA ALA A 197 14.08 1.82 2.82
C ALA A 197 13.99 1.25 4.23
N ASN A 198 13.42 0.06 4.41
CA ASN A 198 13.34 -0.59 5.73
C ASN A 198 14.74 -0.83 6.30
N ASN A 199 15.66 -1.33 5.48
CA ASN A 199 17.04 -1.57 5.89
C ASN A 199 17.72 -0.27 6.34
N GLY A 200 17.61 0.79 5.53
CA GLY A 200 18.23 2.07 5.86
C GLY A 200 17.59 2.75 7.09
N VAL A 201 16.26 2.75 7.21
CA VAL A 201 15.57 3.30 8.40
C VAL A 201 15.94 2.52 9.66
N PHE A 202 15.97 1.19 9.60
CA PHE A 202 16.37 0.37 10.73
C PHE A 202 17.81 0.64 11.16
N LYS A 203 18.74 0.70 10.20
CA LYS A 203 20.17 0.93 10.45
C LYS A 203 20.49 2.34 10.95
N HIS A 204 19.80 3.36 10.43
CA HIS A 204 20.16 4.76 10.61
C HIS A 204 19.25 5.55 11.54
N MET A 205 18.10 4.99 11.95
CA MET A 205 17.11 5.69 12.79
C MET A 205 16.71 4.88 14.01
N VAL A 206 16.17 3.67 13.83
CA VAL A 206 15.60 2.88 14.94
C VAL A 206 16.65 2.57 16.01
N GLY A 207 16.33 2.77 17.29
CA GLY A 207 17.26 2.47 18.39
C GLY A 207 18.11 3.64 18.87
N ARG A 208 17.96 4.84 18.28
CA ARG A 208 18.83 5.99 18.58
C ARG A 208 18.39 6.80 19.79
N ASN A 209 17.15 6.65 20.24
CA ASN A 209 16.64 7.32 21.44
C ASN A 209 15.98 6.32 22.40
N ASN A 210 16.63 6.05 23.54
CA ASN A 210 16.15 5.13 24.58
C ASN A 210 15.20 5.77 25.60
N GLU A 211 14.77 7.02 25.38
CA GLU A 211 13.81 7.69 26.26
C GLU A 211 12.49 6.91 26.32
N LYS A 212 12.03 6.56 27.52
CA LYS A 212 10.81 5.79 27.66
C LYS A 212 9.60 6.69 27.49
N LYS A 213 8.80 6.47 26.42
CA LYS A 213 7.47 7.07 26.28
C LYS A 213 6.56 6.63 27.43
N GLU A 214 5.91 7.60 28.07
CA GLU A 214 4.82 7.36 29.02
C GLU A 214 3.62 6.72 28.32
N GLY A 215 2.86 5.90 29.05
CA GLY A 215 1.72 5.16 28.52
C GLY A 215 1.73 3.69 28.89
N LYS A 216 0.54 3.10 29.08
CA LYS A 216 0.37 1.71 29.51
C LYS A 216 0.44 0.73 28.34
N PHE A 217 -0.28 1.01 27.24
CA PHE A 217 -0.41 0.12 26.08
C PHE A 217 0.34 0.71 24.89
N ARG A 218 1.66 0.51 24.85
CA ARG A 218 2.55 1.17 23.88
C ARG A 218 2.71 0.31 22.62
N LEU A 219 2.38 0.87 21.46
CA LEU A 219 2.55 0.17 20.18
C LEU A 219 3.12 1.06 19.07
N ASN A 220 3.65 0.44 18.02
CA ASN A 220 3.93 1.10 16.75
C ASN A 220 2.89 0.71 15.70
N LEU A 221 2.48 1.67 14.88
CA LEU A 221 1.66 1.45 13.69
C LEU A 221 2.57 1.34 12.46
N LEU A 222 2.79 0.12 11.99
CA LEU A 222 3.71 -0.18 10.89
C LEU A 222 2.98 -0.24 9.54
N GLY A 223 3.55 0.40 8.51
CA GLY A 223 3.04 0.32 7.15
C GLY A 223 1.74 1.08 6.95
N GLU A 224 1.56 2.20 7.66
CA GLU A 224 0.48 3.17 7.48
C GLU A 224 1.09 4.53 7.13
N TYR A 225 0.55 5.19 6.12
CA TYR A 225 1.19 6.33 5.47
C TYR A 225 0.35 7.62 5.51
N ASN A 226 -0.76 7.62 6.24
CA ASN A 226 -1.67 8.75 6.42
C ASN A 226 -2.21 9.31 5.10
N ILE A 227 -2.61 8.42 4.19
CA ILE A 227 -3.21 8.84 2.93
C ILE A 227 -4.58 9.45 3.21
N GLY A 228 -4.76 10.72 2.83
CA GLY A 228 -6.05 11.39 3.03
C GLY A 228 -6.51 11.47 4.49
N GLY A 229 -5.58 11.35 5.45
CA GLY A 229 -5.89 11.40 6.88
C GLY A 229 -6.12 10.05 7.57
N ASP A 230 -5.84 8.92 6.90
CA ASP A 230 -6.07 7.59 7.45
C ASP A 230 -5.41 7.34 8.83
N ALA A 231 -4.19 7.81 9.04
CA ALA A 231 -3.50 7.64 10.32
C ALA A 231 -4.11 8.53 11.40
N PHE A 232 -4.59 9.74 11.06
CA PHE A 232 -5.24 10.62 12.03
C PHE A 232 -6.50 9.99 12.64
N GLU A 233 -7.28 9.27 11.85
CA GLU A 233 -8.46 8.57 12.35
C GLU A 233 -8.07 7.39 13.24
N ILE A 234 -7.02 6.63 12.89
CA ILE A 234 -6.50 5.55 13.74
C ILE A 234 -5.94 6.11 15.05
N GLU A 235 -5.18 7.20 15.01
CA GLU A 235 -4.66 7.91 16.18
C GLU A 235 -5.78 8.39 17.11
N ARG A 236 -6.86 8.95 16.56
CA ARG A 236 -8.06 9.34 17.32
C ARG A 236 -8.66 8.15 18.06
N ILE A 237 -8.82 7.01 17.37
CA ILE A 237 -9.37 5.78 17.95
C ILE A 237 -8.44 5.24 19.04
N PHE A 238 -7.13 5.15 18.79
CA PHE A 238 -6.14 4.73 19.78
C PHE A 238 -6.19 5.60 21.04
N LYS A 239 -6.23 6.93 20.87
CA LYS A 239 -6.37 7.85 22.00
C LYS A 239 -7.66 7.61 22.79
N LYS A 240 -8.80 7.39 22.12
CA LYS A 240 -10.07 7.06 22.81
C LYS A 240 -9.99 5.76 23.59
N CYS A 241 -9.22 4.78 23.12
CA CYS A 241 -9.01 3.49 23.78
C CYS A 241 -7.91 3.53 24.88
N GLY A 242 -7.18 4.63 25.05
CA GLY A 242 -6.03 4.71 25.97
C GLY A 242 -4.77 4.01 25.45
N ILE A 243 -4.73 3.70 24.15
CA ILE A 243 -3.55 3.13 23.48
C ILE A 243 -2.55 4.23 23.18
N THR A 244 -1.29 3.97 23.50
CA THR A 244 -0.18 4.91 23.27
C THR A 244 0.55 4.56 21.99
N LEU A 245 0.41 5.42 20.97
CA LEU A 245 1.19 5.30 19.73
C LEU A 245 2.61 5.84 19.95
N VAL A 246 3.60 4.94 19.96
CA VAL A 246 5.02 5.31 20.06
C VAL A 246 5.51 5.88 18.74
N SER A 247 5.22 5.18 17.64
CA SER A 247 5.65 5.56 16.31
C SER A 247 4.67 5.09 15.23
N SER A 248 4.60 5.85 14.14
CA SER A 248 3.92 5.51 12.90
C SER A 248 4.98 5.35 11.80
N PHE A 249 4.85 4.33 10.95
CA PHE A 249 5.77 4.08 9.84
C PHE A 249 4.99 4.20 8.52
N SER A 250 4.96 5.37 7.88
CA SER A 250 5.55 6.66 8.32
C SER A 250 4.57 7.82 8.21
N GLY A 251 3.28 7.55 8.12
CA GLY A 251 2.26 8.58 8.01
C GLY A 251 2.30 9.56 9.19
N ASN A 252 2.51 10.85 8.90
CA ASN A 252 2.67 11.91 9.89
C ASN A 252 3.83 11.72 10.90
N SER A 253 4.78 10.82 10.62
CA SER A 253 5.83 10.50 11.58
C SER A 253 6.89 11.58 11.67
N THR A 254 7.61 11.59 12.80
CA THR A 254 8.83 12.37 12.99
C THR A 254 10.06 11.48 13.10
N VAL A 255 11.25 12.03 12.84
CA VAL A 255 12.53 11.37 13.07
C VAL A 255 12.60 10.84 14.50
N GLY A 256 12.23 11.65 15.49
CA GLY A 256 12.24 11.26 16.89
C GLY A 256 11.32 10.07 17.21
N GLN A 257 10.16 9.97 16.56
CA GLN A 257 9.28 8.80 16.70
C GLN A 257 9.92 7.54 16.11
N LEU A 258 10.57 7.63 14.95
CA LEU A 258 11.28 6.50 14.34
C LEU A 258 12.48 6.07 15.21
N GLU A 259 13.21 7.02 15.77
CA GLU A 259 14.35 6.76 16.66
C GLU A 259 13.96 6.06 17.97
N ASN A 260 12.72 6.26 18.43
CA ASN A 260 12.17 5.71 19.67
C ASN A 260 11.30 4.46 19.46
N ALA A 261 11.14 3.98 18.22
CA ALA A 261 10.20 2.91 17.89
C ALA A 261 10.45 1.60 18.67
N HIS A 262 11.69 1.31 19.05
CA HIS A 262 12.05 0.12 19.85
C HIS A 262 11.55 0.18 21.31
N MET A 263 10.98 1.31 21.76
CA MET A 263 10.40 1.46 23.09
C MET A 263 8.95 0.98 23.20
N ALA A 264 8.35 0.53 22.08
CA ALA A 264 7.02 -0.07 22.05
C ALA A 264 6.98 -1.48 22.67
N ASP A 265 5.77 -1.96 22.96
CA ASP A 265 5.50 -3.31 23.44
C ASP A 265 4.86 -4.21 22.37
N LEU A 266 4.34 -3.63 21.29
CA LEU A 266 3.76 -4.35 20.16
C LEU A 266 3.97 -3.56 18.86
N ASN A 267 4.26 -4.27 17.77
CA ASN A 267 4.16 -3.73 16.42
C ASN A 267 2.83 -4.20 15.79
N VAL A 268 2.03 -3.28 15.23
CA VAL A 268 0.82 -3.65 14.47
C VAL A 268 1.00 -3.28 13.00
N ILE A 269 0.85 -4.24 12.10
CA ILE A 269 1.15 -4.08 10.67
C ILE A 269 -0.14 -3.87 9.87
N MET A 270 -0.28 -2.68 9.28
CA MET A 270 -1.28 -2.38 8.26
C MET A 270 -0.85 -2.96 6.91
N CYS A 271 0.04 -2.29 6.17
CA CYS A 271 0.55 -2.80 4.90
C CYS A 271 1.67 -3.82 5.10
N HIS A 272 1.37 -5.11 4.94
CA HIS A 272 2.36 -6.19 5.09
C HIS A 272 3.54 -6.06 4.13
N ARG A 273 3.27 -5.96 2.82
CA ARG A 273 4.31 -5.95 1.77
C ARG A 273 5.40 -4.89 1.97
N SER A 274 5.04 -3.71 2.48
CA SER A 274 5.99 -2.60 2.55
C SER A 274 6.79 -2.54 3.84
N ILE A 275 6.42 -3.29 4.89
CA ILE A 275 6.97 -3.09 6.24
C ILE A 275 7.24 -4.38 7.03
N ASN A 276 6.88 -5.57 6.51
CA ASN A 276 7.13 -6.83 7.23
C ASN A 276 8.58 -7.00 7.67
N TYR A 277 9.54 -6.55 6.85
CA TYR A 277 10.96 -6.48 7.15
C TYR A 277 11.25 -5.79 8.48
N MET A 278 10.64 -4.62 8.74
CA MET A 278 10.80 -3.89 10.00
C MET A 278 10.24 -4.67 11.19
N GLY A 279 9.07 -5.31 11.01
CA GLY A 279 8.47 -6.15 12.05
C GLY A 279 9.42 -7.27 12.48
N GLU A 280 9.95 -8.02 11.51
CA GLU A 280 10.89 -9.12 11.72
C GLU A 280 12.23 -8.64 12.32
N MET A 281 12.77 -7.52 11.83
CA MET A 281 14.01 -6.93 12.36
C MET A 281 13.85 -6.42 13.80
N MET A 282 12.73 -5.77 14.14
CA MET A 282 12.46 -5.28 15.50
C MET A 282 12.15 -6.42 16.47
N GLU A 283 11.49 -7.47 16.00
CA GLU A 283 11.30 -8.69 16.78
C GLU A 283 12.65 -9.35 17.10
N THR A 284 13.48 -9.55 16.09
CA THR A 284 14.79 -10.21 16.24
C THR A 284 15.72 -9.39 17.14
N LYS A 285 15.83 -8.07 16.92
CA LYS A 285 16.77 -7.22 17.65
C LYS A 285 16.31 -6.84 19.05
N TYR A 286 15.03 -6.52 19.22
CA TYR A 286 14.52 -5.92 20.47
C TYR A 286 13.48 -6.80 21.20
N GLY A 287 13.06 -7.92 20.61
CA GLY A 287 12.05 -8.82 21.20
C GLY A 287 10.62 -8.29 21.12
N ILE A 288 10.33 -7.38 20.18
CA ILE A 288 9.01 -6.75 20.03
C ILE A 288 8.21 -7.55 19.01
N PRO A 289 7.17 -8.32 19.42
CA PRO A 289 6.37 -9.10 18.48
C PRO A 289 5.57 -8.19 17.55
N TRP A 290 5.11 -8.73 16.43
CA TRP A 290 4.23 -8.01 15.53
C TRP A 290 2.97 -8.79 15.19
N MET A 291 1.89 -8.09 14.86
CA MET A 291 0.67 -8.74 14.38
C MET A 291 0.04 -7.98 13.22
N LYS A 292 -0.55 -8.73 12.28
CA LYS A 292 -1.33 -8.16 11.19
C LYS A 292 -2.66 -7.62 11.72
N ILE A 293 -2.99 -6.40 11.31
CA ILE A 293 -4.25 -5.72 11.59
C ILE A 293 -4.86 -5.18 10.30
N ASN A 294 -6.14 -4.79 10.34
CA ASN A 294 -6.79 -4.06 9.27
C ASN A 294 -7.74 -3.00 9.85
N PHE A 295 -7.38 -1.72 9.73
CA PHE A 295 -8.27 -0.61 10.07
C PHE A 295 -9.09 -0.09 8.88
N VAL A 296 -9.09 -0.75 7.73
CA VAL A 296 -9.96 -0.39 6.60
C VAL A 296 -11.30 -1.08 6.77
N GLY A 297 -12.36 -0.30 7.03
CA GLY A 297 -13.69 -0.83 7.36
C GLY A 297 -14.01 -0.80 8.85
N ALA A 298 -15.29 -0.72 9.18
CA ALA A 298 -15.75 -0.59 10.57
C ALA A 298 -15.62 -1.90 11.34
N GLU A 299 -16.06 -3.02 10.75
CA GLU A 299 -15.96 -4.34 11.38
C GLU A 299 -14.50 -4.79 11.49
N SER A 300 -13.70 -4.54 10.46
CA SER A 300 -12.25 -4.84 10.47
C SER A 300 -11.51 -3.99 11.51
N SER A 301 -11.90 -2.72 11.68
CA SER A 301 -11.37 -1.87 12.75
C SER A 301 -11.73 -2.41 14.14
N ALA A 302 -13.01 -2.77 14.38
CA ALA A 302 -13.45 -3.36 15.63
C ALA A 302 -12.71 -4.68 15.94
N LYS A 303 -12.57 -5.56 14.95
CA LYS A 303 -11.78 -6.80 15.05
C LYS A 303 -10.32 -6.52 15.40
N SER A 304 -9.70 -5.53 14.76
CA SER A 304 -8.31 -5.15 15.03
C SER A 304 -8.12 -4.60 16.44
N LEU A 305 -9.04 -3.77 16.94
CA LEU A 305 -9.01 -3.27 18.32
C LEU A 305 -9.14 -4.40 19.33
N ARG A 306 -10.07 -5.34 19.10
CA ARG A 306 -10.24 -6.53 19.95
C ARG A 306 -8.97 -7.38 20.00
N ARG A 307 -8.31 -7.60 18.86
CA ARG A 307 -7.01 -8.30 18.80
C ARG A 307 -5.92 -7.56 19.57
N ILE A 308 -5.86 -6.23 19.49
CA ILE A 308 -4.92 -5.42 20.28
C ILE A 308 -5.21 -5.59 21.78
N ALA A 309 -6.47 -5.48 22.19
CA ALA A 309 -6.86 -5.65 23.59
C ALA A 309 -6.58 -7.07 24.12
N GLN A 310 -6.83 -8.10 23.29
CA GLN A 310 -6.51 -9.49 23.61
C GLN A 310 -5.01 -9.70 23.81
N TYR A 311 -4.16 -9.13 22.94
CA TYR A 311 -2.71 -9.22 23.09
C TYR A 311 -2.20 -8.66 24.43
N PHE A 312 -2.69 -7.47 24.81
CA PHE A 312 -2.31 -6.85 26.08
C PHE A 312 -2.92 -7.56 27.29
N GLY A 313 -4.04 -8.26 27.11
CA GLY A 313 -4.67 -9.08 28.15
C GLY A 313 -5.22 -8.28 29.34
N ASP A 314 -5.39 -6.96 29.18
CA ASP A 314 -5.82 -6.04 30.23
C ASP A 314 -7.33 -5.80 30.17
N GLU A 315 -8.04 -6.07 31.28
CA GLU A 315 -9.51 -6.00 31.32
C GLU A 315 -10.05 -4.57 31.17
N GLU A 316 -9.32 -3.55 31.64
CA GLU A 316 -9.71 -2.15 31.47
C GLU A 316 -9.61 -1.75 29.99
N LEU A 317 -8.54 -2.16 29.30
CA LEU A 317 -8.41 -1.95 27.85
C LEU A 317 -9.49 -2.68 27.06
N LYS A 318 -9.78 -3.94 27.39
CA LYS A 318 -10.85 -4.72 26.74
C LYS A 318 -12.20 -4.03 26.88
N ALA A 319 -12.58 -3.64 28.11
CA ALA A 319 -13.82 -2.92 28.36
C ALA A 319 -13.86 -1.58 27.60
N ARG A 320 -12.76 -0.82 27.64
CA ARG A 320 -12.68 0.47 26.95
C ARG A 320 -12.79 0.34 25.43
N VAL A 321 -12.20 -0.69 24.85
CA VAL A 321 -12.32 -0.98 23.41
C VAL A 321 -13.77 -1.26 23.03
N GLU A 322 -14.49 -2.08 23.80
CA GLU A 322 -15.91 -2.35 23.51
C GLU A 322 -16.79 -1.11 23.68
N GLU A 323 -16.52 -0.24 24.66
CA GLU A 323 -17.21 1.05 24.80
C GLU A 323 -17.03 1.94 23.57
N VAL A 324 -15.79 2.08 23.08
CA VAL A 324 -15.50 2.89 21.90
C VAL A 324 -16.16 2.29 20.65
N ILE A 325 -16.14 0.96 20.49
CA ILE A 325 -16.85 0.28 19.39
C ILE A 325 -18.36 0.56 19.47
N ALA A 326 -18.97 0.43 20.64
CA ALA A 326 -20.39 0.67 20.85
C ALA A 326 -20.80 2.13 20.61
N GLU A 327 -19.90 3.09 20.86
CA GLU A 327 -20.12 4.52 20.57
C GLU A 327 -20.08 4.81 19.06
N GLU A 328 -19.16 4.19 18.31
CA GLU A 328 -18.90 4.52 16.91
C GLU A 328 -19.83 3.78 15.92
N LEU A 329 -20.15 2.51 16.20
CA LEU A 329 -20.94 1.65 15.31
C LEU A 329 -22.34 2.17 14.96
N PRO A 330 -23.12 2.82 15.85
CA PRO A 330 -24.45 3.30 15.50
C PRO A 330 -24.47 4.24 14.30
N LYS A 331 -23.46 5.12 14.16
CA LYS A 331 -23.35 6.03 13.00
C LYS A 331 -23.06 5.25 11.72
N VAL A 332 -22.20 4.23 11.79
CA VAL A 332 -21.85 3.38 10.65
C VAL A 332 -23.07 2.63 10.19
N LYS A 333 -23.77 2.00 11.15
CA LYS A 333 -24.99 1.23 10.91
C LYS A 333 -26.07 2.06 10.21
N ALA A 334 -26.31 3.27 10.68
CA ALA A 334 -27.32 4.16 10.08
C ALA A 334 -27.02 4.44 8.59
N VAL A 335 -25.75 4.65 8.23
CA VAL A 335 -25.35 4.95 6.85
C VAL A 335 -25.37 3.70 5.97
N ILE A 336 -24.87 2.56 6.46
CA ILE A 336 -24.87 1.33 5.66
C ILE A 336 -26.28 0.78 5.45
N ASP A 337 -27.18 0.87 6.43
CA ASP A 337 -28.58 0.45 6.29
C ASP A 337 -29.30 1.28 5.22
N GLU A 338 -28.93 2.55 5.04
CA GLU A 338 -29.46 3.42 3.99
C GLU A 338 -28.88 3.08 2.61
N ILE A 339 -27.57 2.83 2.52
CA ILE A 339 -26.84 2.69 1.25
C ILE A 339 -26.92 1.28 0.67
N ARG A 340 -26.79 0.25 1.52
CA ARG A 340 -26.67 -1.16 1.09
C ARG A 340 -27.77 -1.59 0.11
N PRO A 341 -29.06 -1.22 0.28
CA PRO A 341 -30.09 -1.55 -0.72
C PRO A 341 -29.82 -1.05 -2.15
N ARG A 342 -28.95 -0.04 -2.32
CA ARG A 342 -28.57 0.54 -3.62
C ARG A 342 -27.26 -0.04 -4.18
N THR A 343 -26.55 -0.85 -3.41
CA THR A 343 -25.27 -1.46 -3.79
C THR A 343 -25.29 -2.99 -3.75
N GLU A 344 -26.27 -3.60 -3.09
CA GLU A 344 -26.44 -5.05 -2.99
C GLU A 344 -26.41 -5.74 -4.37
N GLY A 345 -25.63 -6.81 -4.49
CA GLY A 345 -25.52 -7.62 -5.71
C GLY A 345 -24.68 -6.99 -6.83
N LYS A 346 -24.11 -5.80 -6.61
CA LYS A 346 -23.16 -5.18 -7.54
C LYS A 346 -21.77 -5.83 -7.45
N THR A 347 -20.97 -5.73 -8.50
CA THR A 347 -19.65 -6.36 -8.58
C THR A 347 -18.51 -5.34 -8.58
N ALA A 348 -17.39 -5.73 -7.99
CA ALA A 348 -16.17 -4.92 -7.93
C ALA A 348 -14.96 -5.68 -8.49
N MET A 349 -14.02 -4.94 -9.07
CA MET A 349 -12.67 -5.42 -9.41
C MET A 349 -11.61 -4.54 -8.74
N LEU A 350 -10.56 -5.14 -8.19
CA LEU A 350 -9.54 -4.41 -7.40
C LEU A 350 -8.11 -4.72 -7.86
N PHE A 351 -7.44 -3.77 -8.50
CA PHE A 351 -6.04 -3.88 -8.94
C PHE A 351 -5.22 -2.69 -8.42
N VAL A 352 -4.44 -2.92 -7.37
CA VAL A 352 -3.78 -1.85 -6.59
C VAL A 352 -2.35 -2.30 -6.24
N GLY A 353 -1.55 -1.47 -5.58
CA GLY A 353 -0.12 -1.74 -5.30
C GLY A 353 0.23 -3.12 -4.74
N GLY A 354 0.01 -3.35 -3.43
CA GLY A 354 0.45 -4.61 -2.78
C GLY A 354 -0.20 -4.92 -1.43
N SER A 355 -1.34 -4.30 -1.12
CA SER A 355 -2.05 -4.55 0.15
C SER A 355 -3.54 -4.18 0.09
N ARG A 356 -3.88 -3.04 -0.52
CA ARG A 356 -5.26 -2.52 -0.49
C ARG A 356 -6.26 -3.37 -1.27
N ALA A 357 -5.84 -4.10 -2.30
CA ALA A 357 -6.73 -5.00 -3.03
C ALA A 357 -7.29 -6.14 -2.14
N HIS A 358 -6.63 -6.47 -1.03
CA HIS A 358 -7.16 -7.35 0.00
C HIS A 358 -8.05 -6.58 0.99
N HIS A 359 -7.49 -5.58 1.66
CA HIS A 359 -8.16 -4.94 2.80
C HIS A 359 -9.49 -4.26 2.45
N TYR A 360 -9.63 -3.74 1.22
CA TYR A 360 -10.85 -3.06 0.79
C TYR A 360 -11.98 -4.02 0.40
N GLN A 361 -11.71 -5.33 0.26
CA GLN A 361 -12.77 -6.32 -0.01
C GLN A 361 -13.76 -6.40 1.16
N ASP A 362 -13.31 -6.18 2.40
CA ASP A 362 -14.18 -6.10 3.59
C ASP A 362 -15.25 -5.00 3.40
N LEU A 363 -14.84 -3.79 3.04
CA LEU A 363 -15.75 -2.66 2.78
C LEU A 363 -16.74 -2.93 1.64
N PHE A 364 -16.30 -3.61 0.57
CA PHE A 364 -17.20 -4.01 -0.51
C PHE A 364 -18.21 -5.07 -0.05
N THR A 365 -17.77 -6.02 0.79
CA THR A 365 -18.64 -7.04 1.37
C THR A 365 -19.69 -6.43 2.31
N GLU A 366 -19.30 -5.44 3.12
CA GLU A 366 -20.20 -4.65 3.96
C GLU A 366 -21.29 -3.94 3.12
N LEU A 367 -20.94 -3.46 1.91
CA LEU A 367 -21.86 -2.88 0.92
C LEU A 367 -22.71 -3.90 0.15
N GLY A 368 -22.56 -5.19 0.41
CA GLY A 368 -23.26 -6.25 -0.33
C GLY A 368 -22.76 -6.42 -1.76
N MET A 369 -21.51 -6.00 -2.04
CA MET A 369 -20.88 -6.12 -3.35
C MET A 369 -19.93 -7.31 -3.42
N THR A 370 -19.86 -7.95 -4.58
CA THR A 370 -18.99 -9.11 -4.82
C THR A 370 -17.71 -8.71 -5.55
N THR A 371 -16.55 -9.00 -4.96
CA THR A 371 -15.27 -8.90 -5.68
C THR A 371 -15.07 -10.09 -6.62
N VAL A 372 -15.12 -9.84 -7.94
CA VAL A 372 -15.02 -10.90 -8.96
C VAL A 372 -13.59 -11.12 -9.47
N ALA A 373 -12.76 -10.08 -9.40
CA ALA A 373 -11.34 -10.17 -9.70
C ALA A 373 -10.53 -9.20 -8.84
N ALA A 374 -9.35 -9.64 -8.39
CA ALA A 374 -8.43 -8.77 -7.68
C ALA A 374 -6.97 -9.10 -8.02
N GLY A 375 -6.07 -8.20 -7.68
CA GLY A 375 -4.66 -8.38 -7.99
C GLY A 375 -3.79 -7.26 -7.49
N TYR A 376 -2.48 -7.50 -7.55
CA TYR A 376 -1.48 -6.55 -7.12
C TYR A 376 -0.54 -6.15 -8.26
N GLU A 377 -0.06 -4.92 -8.19
CA GLU A 377 1.05 -4.47 -9.01
C GLU A 377 2.33 -5.26 -8.65
N PHE A 378 2.67 -5.31 -7.36
CA PHE A 378 4.03 -5.68 -6.93
C PHE A 378 4.10 -6.50 -5.64
N ALA A 379 2.98 -7.07 -5.21
CA ALA A 379 2.98 -8.00 -4.10
C ALA A 379 3.85 -9.23 -4.38
N HIS A 380 4.23 -9.92 -3.31
CA HIS A 380 4.90 -11.21 -3.42
C HIS A 380 3.89 -12.33 -3.15
N ARG A 381 4.33 -13.58 -3.30
CA ARG A 381 3.47 -14.75 -3.07
C ARG A 381 2.88 -14.78 -1.67
N ASP A 382 3.63 -14.40 -0.65
CA ASP A 382 3.16 -14.32 0.74
C ASP A 382 1.96 -13.38 0.93
N ASP A 383 1.81 -12.36 0.09
CA ASP A 383 0.65 -11.47 0.19
C ASP A 383 -0.61 -12.00 -0.49
N TYR A 384 -0.44 -12.93 -1.43
CA TYR A 384 -1.52 -13.64 -2.09
C TYR A 384 -1.90 -14.90 -1.31
N GLU A 385 -0.91 -15.74 -1.02
CA GLU A 385 -1.06 -17.11 -0.54
C GLU A 385 -0.96 -17.26 0.98
N GLY A 386 -0.31 -16.29 1.64
CA GLY A 386 -0.01 -16.32 3.07
C GLY A 386 1.47 -16.58 3.36
N ARG A 387 1.93 -16.18 4.55
CA ARG A 387 3.34 -16.24 4.93
C ARG A 387 3.90 -17.66 5.04
N GLU A 388 3.06 -18.67 5.18
CA GLU A 388 3.50 -20.06 5.24
C GLU A 388 4.28 -20.52 4.01
N VAL A 389 4.13 -19.82 2.87
CA VAL A 389 4.84 -20.17 1.64
C VAL A 389 6.26 -19.61 1.57
N LEU A 390 6.62 -18.67 2.47
CA LEU A 390 7.93 -18.00 2.48
C LEU A 390 9.12 -18.97 2.38
N PRO A 391 9.18 -20.10 3.14
CA PRO A 391 10.30 -21.05 3.05
C PRO A 391 10.46 -21.69 1.66
N GLY A 392 9.38 -21.75 0.88
CA GLY A 392 9.37 -22.31 -0.48
C GLY A 392 9.64 -21.29 -1.59
N ILE A 393 9.68 -19.98 -1.28
CA ILE A 393 9.90 -18.93 -2.28
C ILE A 393 11.35 -18.96 -2.75
N LYS A 394 11.55 -19.11 -4.05
CA LYS A 394 12.87 -18.94 -4.68
C LYS A 394 13.09 -17.47 -5.00
N ILE A 395 14.21 -16.92 -4.52
CA ILE A 395 14.60 -15.55 -4.84
C ILE A 395 14.92 -15.46 -6.34
N ASP A 396 14.21 -14.58 -7.05
CA ASP A 396 14.42 -14.34 -8.47
C ASP A 396 15.74 -13.60 -8.73
N ALA A 397 16.38 -13.88 -9.87
CA ALA A 397 17.66 -13.29 -10.24
C ALA A 397 17.65 -11.76 -10.32
N ASP A 398 16.48 -11.14 -10.58
CA ASP A 398 16.32 -9.69 -10.65
C ASP A 398 16.24 -9.01 -9.27
N SER A 399 15.98 -9.78 -8.21
CA SER A 399 15.88 -9.27 -6.84
C SER A 399 17.01 -9.72 -5.92
N LYS A 400 17.91 -10.60 -6.38
CA LYS A 400 19.02 -11.16 -5.58
C LYS A 400 20.03 -10.12 -5.07
N ASN A 401 20.09 -8.95 -5.71
CA ASN A 401 21.03 -7.88 -5.36
C ASN A 401 20.44 -6.86 -4.36
N ILE A 402 19.22 -7.12 -3.87
CA ILE A 402 18.66 -6.36 -2.75
C ILE A 402 19.31 -6.91 -1.49
N GLU A 403 19.94 -6.02 -0.71
CA GLU A 403 20.62 -6.37 0.53
C GLU A 403 19.65 -6.97 1.54
N GLU A 404 20.04 -8.07 2.17
CA GLU A 404 19.37 -8.63 3.34
C GLU A 404 20.23 -8.31 4.56
N LEU A 405 19.67 -7.61 5.55
CA LEU A 405 20.39 -7.32 6.77
C LEU A 405 20.44 -8.55 7.67
N LYS A 406 21.64 -8.92 8.12
CA LYS A 406 21.80 -9.85 9.23
C LYS A 406 21.53 -9.11 10.54
N VAL A 407 20.40 -9.40 11.16
CA VAL A 407 20.01 -8.82 12.45
C VAL A 407 20.13 -9.89 13.53
N GLU A 408 20.72 -9.50 14.66
CA GLU A 408 20.89 -10.34 15.84
C GLU A 408 20.25 -9.64 17.05
N ALA A 409 19.95 -10.41 18.09
CA ALA A 409 19.43 -9.87 19.35
C ALA A 409 20.41 -8.84 19.92
N ASP A 410 19.89 -7.67 20.31
CA ASP A 410 20.67 -6.64 20.96
C ASP A 410 21.08 -7.10 22.37
N PRO A 411 22.38 -7.07 22.74
CA PRO A 411 22.84 -7.61 24.01
C PRO A 411 22.28 -6.89 25.25
N GLU A 412 21.87 -5.62 25.10
CA GLU A 412 21.36 -4.81 26.21
C GLU A 412 19.85 -4.54 26.09
N LEU A 413 19.36 -4.37 24.87
CA LEU A 413 17.99 -3.93 24.60
C LEU A 413 17.04 -5.05 24.20
N TYR A 414 17.54 -6.27 23.92
CA TYR A 414 16.67 -7.40 23.62
C TYR A 414 15.84 -7.79 24.85
N LYS A 415 14.51 -7.67 24.72
CA LYS A 415 13.58 -8.00 25.78
C LYS A 415 12.29 -8.57 25.18
N PRO A 416 12.08 -9.90 25.15
CA PRO A 416 10.83 -10.45 24.64
C PRO A 416 9.65 -9.95 25.49
N ARG A 417 8.60 -9.44 24.84
CA ARG A 417 7.41 -8.89 25.54
C ARG A 417 6.44 -9.97 26.00
N LYS A 418 6.52 -11.15 25.38
CA LYS A 418 5.75 -12.36 25.69
C LYS A 418 6.69 -13.55 25.61
N SER A 419 6.51 -14.53 26.48
CA SER A 419 7.15 -15.85 26.39
C SER A 419 6.55 -16.68 25.25
N GLU A 420 7.28 -17.71 24.78
CA GLU A 420 6.78 -18.63 23.77
C GLU A 420 5.45 -19.30 24.19
N ALA A 421 5.32 -19.66 25.47
CA ALA A 421 4.09 -20.25 26.01
C ALA A 421 2.89 -19.28 25.95
N GLU A 422 3.11 -17.99 26.21
CA GLU A 422 2.06 -16.97 26.05
C GLU A 422 1.68 -16.78 24.58
N LEU A 423 2.65 -16.82 23.65
CA LEU A 423 2.38 -16.71 22.22
C LEU A 423 1.58 -17.90 21.69
N GLU A 424 1.91 -19.13 22.12
CA GLU A 424 1.13 -20.32 21.76
C GLU A 424 -0.27 -20.30 22.39
N ALA A 425 -0.42 -19.77 23.60
CA ALA A 425 -1.74 -19.57 24.21
C ALA A 425 -2.59 -18.57 23.40
N LEU A 426 -2.03 -17.43 23.00
CA LEU A 426 -2.72 -16.45 22.14
C LEU A 426 -3.10 -17.07 20.79
N LYS A 427 -2.23 -17.89 20.20
CA LYS A 427 -2.50 -18.60 18.95
C LYS A 427 -3.65 -19.60 19.10
N ALA A 428 -3.70 -20.36 20.20
CA ALA A 428 -4.80 -21.27 20.51
C ALA A 428 -6.15 -20.54 20.68
N GLU A 429 -6.11 -19.28 21.13
CA GLU A 429 -7.28 -18.38 21.20
C GLU A 429 -7.57 -17.66 19.87
N GLY A 430 -6.89 -18.02 18.78
CA GLY A 430 -7.12 -17.44 17.45
C GLY A 430 -6.40 -16.12 17.17
N LEU A 431 -5.49 -15.68 18.06
CA LEU A 431 -4.64 -14.52 17.84
C LEU A 431 -3.24 -14.96 17.37
N GLU A 432 -3.10 -15.10 16.06
CA GLU A 432 -1.79 -15.36 15.46
C GLU A 432 -0.90 -14.11 15.52
N ILE A 433 0.28 -14.29 16.12
CA ILE A 433 1.39 -13.34 16.15
C ILE A 433 2.36 -13.73 15.03
N ASN A 434 2.90 -12.72 14.33
CA ASN A 434 3.79 -12.87 13.18
C ASN A 434 3.19 -13.60 11.96
N GLY A 435 1.87 -13.69 11.91
CA GLY A 435 1.11 -14.32 10.83
C GLY A 435 0.48 -13.33 9.85
N TYR A 436 0.29 -13.78 8.62
CA TYR A 436 -0.57 -13.15 7.62
C TYR A 436 -1.04 -14.19 6.62
N GLU A 437 -2.35 -14.29 6.46
CA GLU A 437 -3.03 -15.35 5.70
C GLU A 437 -3.01 -15.16 4.18
N GLY A 438 -2.68 -13.96 3.70
CA GLY A 438 -2.76 -13.62 2.28
C GLY A 438 -4.19 -13.32 1.80
N MET A 439 -4.29 -12.70 0.62
CA MET A 439 -5.57 -12.28 0.04
C MET A 439 -6.46 -13.45 -0.41
N MET A 440 -5.86 -14.50 -0.96
CA MET A 440 -6.57 -15.57 -1.67
C MET A 440 -7.44 -16.43 -0.76
N LYS A 441 -7.09 -16.55 0.52
CA LYS A 441 -7.91 -17.26 1.52
C LYS A 441 -9.23 -16.55 1.85
N GLN A 442 -9.29 -15.23 1.66
CA GLN A 442 -10.50 -14.44 1.91
C GLN A 442 -11.34 -14.23 0.64
N MET A 443 -10.73 -14.39 -0.53
CA MET A 443 -11.43 -14.26 -1.80
C MET A 443 -12.37 -15.44 -2.07
N MET A 444 -13.48 -15.16 -2.76
CA MET A 444 -14.46 -16.18 -3.15
C MET A 444 -13.82 -17.25 -4.05
N LYS A 445 -14.26 -18.51 -3.92
CA LYS A 445 -13.90 -19.59 -4.85
C LYS A 445 -14.29 -19.20 -6.29
N LYS A 446 -13.44 -19.51 -7.27
CA LYS A 446 -13.59 -19.12 -8.69
C LYS A 446 -13.53 -17.62 -8.98
N SER A 447 -13.17 -16.76 -8.03
CA SER A 447 -12.76 -15.39 -8.37
C SER A 447 -11.39 -15.41 -9.06
N MET A 448 -11.08 -14.36 -9.81
CA MET A 448 -9.83 -14.29 -10.57
C MET A 448 -8.77 -13.45 -9.86
N VAL A 449 -7.55 -13.97 -9.82
CA VAL A 449 -6.37 -13.31 -9.27
C VAL A 449 -5.42 -12.97 -10.41
N VAL A 450 -5.04 -11.70 -10.56
CA VAL A 450 -4.11 -11.27 -11.62
C VAL A 450 -2.96 -10.45 -11.06
N ASP A 451 -1.75 -11.01 -11.05
CA ASP A 451 -0.54 -10.26 -10.72
C ASP A 451 -0.05 -9.42 -11.90
N ASP A 452 0.40 -8.19 -11.65
CA ASP A 452 0.91 -7.23 -12.65
C ASP A 452 -0.02 -7.15 -13.86
N ILE A 453 -1.31 -6.85 -13.59
CA ILE A 453 -2.32 -6.77 -14.64
C ILE A 453 -1.92 -5.71 -15.69
N SER A 454 -2.02 -6.10 -16.95
CA SER A 454 -1.76 -5.21 -18.08
C SER A 454 -2.99 -4.39 -18.46
N HIS A 455 -2.77 -3.35 -19.27
CA HIS A 455 -3.86 -2.57 -19.85
C HIS A 455 -4.84 -3.44 -20.66
N TYR A 456 -4.35 -4.32 -21.54
CA TYR A 456 -5.18 -5.21 -22.35
C TYR A 456 -6.00 -6.19 -21.49
N GLU A 457 -5.37 -6.80 -20.49
CA GLU A 457 -6.09 -7.69 -19.57
C GLU A 457 -7.21 -6.93 -18.85
N SER A 458 -6.93 -5.72 -18.36
CA SER A 458 -7.93 -4.87 -17.69
C SER A 458 -9.14 -4.58 -18.58
N GLU A 459 -8.92 -4.16 -19.84
CA GLU A 459 -10.01 -3.89 -20.80
C GLU A 459 -10.86 -5.14 -21.06
N LYS A 460 -10.23 -6.29 -21.30
CA LYS A 460 -10.96 -7.54 -21.54
C LYS A 460 -11.76 -8.00 -20.33
N LEU A 461 -11.22 -7.85 -19.14
CA LEU A 461 -11.97 -8.15 -17.91
C LEU A 461 -13.20 -7.26 -17.77
N ILE A 462 -13.10 -5.98 -18.10
CA ILE A 462 -14.23 -5.04 -18.08
C ILE A 462 -15.28 -5.44 -19.12
N GLU A 463 -14.87 -5.78 -20.35
CA GLU A 463 -15.80 -6.22 -21.41
C GLU A 463 -16.57 -7.49 -21.04
N ILE A 464 -15.89 -8.46 -20.42
CA ILE A 464 -16.45 -9.78 -20.11
C ILE A 464 -17.31 -9.73 -18.85
N TYR A 465 -16.77 -9.22 -17.74
CA TYR A 465 -17.47 -9.23 -16.45
C TYR A 465 -18.42 -8.05 -16.26
N LYS A 466 -18.20 -6.94 -16.98
CA LYS A 466 -18.98 -5.70 -16.87
C LYS A 466 -19.16 -5.28 -15.40
N PRO A 467 -18.06 -5.07 -14.66
CA PRO A 467 -18.15 -4.79 -13.23
C PRO A 467 -18.90 -3.48 -12.98
N ASP A 468 -19.67 -3.43 -11.89
CA ASP A 468 -20.36 -2.21 -11.48
C ASP A 468 -19.38 -1.13 -10.99
N ILE A 469 -18.19 -1.53 -10.52
CA ILE A 469 -17.08 -0.64 -10.21
C ILE A 469 -15.71 -1.31 -10.44
N PHE A 470 -14.76 -0.53 -10.92
CA PHE A 470 -13.35 -0.91 -10.97
C PHE A 470 -12.56 -0.09 -9.97
N CYS A 471 -11.52 -0.67 -9.37
CA CYS A 471 -10.70 -0.01 -8.37
C CYS A 471 -9.24 -0.15 -8.75
N ALA A 472 -8.57 0.97 -8.99
CA ALA A 472 -7.16 1.01 -9.35
C ALA A 472 -6.51 2.37 -9.04
N GLY A 473 -5.56 2.81 -9.87
CA GLY A 473 -4.87 4.08 -9.77
C GLY A 473 -5.32 5.11 -10.81
N ILE A 474 -4.56 6.21 -10.87
CA ILE A 474 -4.85 7.33 -11.77
C ILE A 474 -4.66 6.98 -13.25
N LYS A 475 -3.74 6.06 -13.55
CA LYS A 475 -3.39 5.68 -14.93
C LYS A 475 -4.56 4.93 -15.59
N GLU A 476 -5.28 4.13 -14.80
CA GLU A 476 -6.40 3.32 -15.25
C GLU A 476 -7.71 4.14 -15.25
N LYS A 477 -7.84 5.14 -14.38
CA LYS A 477 -9.08 5.89 -14.12
C LYS A 477 -9.85 6.26 -15.38
N TYR A 478 -9.20 6.98 -16.28
CA TYR A 478 -9.89 7.56 -17.42
C TYR A 478 -10.15 6.53 -18.53
N VAL A 479 -9.31 5.51 -18.66
CA VAL A 479 -9.56 4.38 -19.58
C VAL A 479 -10.86 3.68 -19.17
N VAL A 480 -10.97 3.28 -17.90
CA VAL A 480 -12.13 2.55 -17.41
C VAL A 480 -13.41 3.39 -17.47
N GLN A 481 -13.33 4.68 -17.10
CA GLN A 481 -14.47 5.59 -17.22
C GLN A 481 -14.92 5.80 -18.66
N LYS A 482 -14.01 5.76 -19.64
CA LYS A 482 -14.35 5.80 -21.07
C LYS A 482 -15.03 4.52 -21.56
N MET A 483 -14.84 3.39 -20.88
CA MET A 483 -15.60 2.15 -21.09
C MET A 483 -16.97 2.17 -20.39
N GLY A 484 -17.33 3.27 -19.74
CA GLY A 484 -18.63 3.45 -19.07
C GLY A 484 -18.73 2.82 -17.68
N VAL A 485 -17.60 2.45 -17.08
CA VAL A 485 -17.54 1.88 -15.72
C VAL A 485 -16.95 2.92 -14.75
N PRO A 486 -17.55 3.17 -13.58
CA PRO A 486 -16.94 4.03 -12.57
C PRO A 486 -15.63 3.42 -12.05
N LEU A 487 -14.60 4.27 -11.86
CA LEU A 487 -13.34 3.86 -11.26
C LEU A 487 -13.02 4.61 -9.97
N LYS A 488 -12.93 3.86 -8.86
CA LYS A 488 -12.46 4.35 -7.56
C LYS A 488 -10.95 4.26 -7.46
N GLN A 489 -10.28 5.39 -7.24
CA GLN A 489 -8.85 5.38 -6.98
C GLN A 489 -8.57 4.93 -5.54
N LEU A 490 -8.03 3.72 -5.36
CA LEU A 490 -7.67 3.21 -4.03
C LEU A 490 -6.27 3.63 -3.58
N HIS A 491 -5.52 4.38 -4.40
CA HIS A 491 -4.24 4.99 -3.99
C HIS A 491 -4.43 6.40 -3.43
N SER A 492 -5.12 7.27 -4.18
CA SER A 492 -5.30 8.69 -3.88
C SER A 492 -6.66 9.01 -3.25
N TYR A 493 -7.57 8.03 -3.21
CA TYR A 493 -8.94 8.17 -2.72
C TYR A 493 -9.80 9.12 -3.52
N ASP A 494 -9.44 9.40 -4.78
CA ASP A 494 -10.04 10.45 -5.60
C ASP A 494 -10.05 11.80 -4.87
N TYR A 495 -8.96 12.06 -4.15
CA TYR A 495 -8.77 13.24 -3.31
C TYR A 495 -9.72 13.32 -2.09
N GLY A 496 -10.44 12.23 -1.77
CA GLY A 496 -11.25 12.06 -0.56
C GLY A 496 -10.47 11.45 0.61
N GLY A 497 -11.14 10.58 1.37
CA GLY A 497 -10.64 9.99 2.62
C GLY A 497 -10.98 10.82 3.87
N PRO A 498 -10.62 10.32 5.07
CA PRO A 498 -9.98 9.02 5.32
C PRO A 498 -10.92 7.84 5.03
N TYR A 499 -10.37 6.64 4.85
CA TYR A 499 -11.10 5.37 4.69
C TYR A 499 -10.77 4.32 5.75
N THR A 500 -9.89 4.65 6.70
CA THR A 500 -9.67 3.84 7.90
C THR A 500 -10.65 4.20 9.02
N GLY A 501 -10.86 3.28 9.96
CA GLY A 501 -11.74 3.48 11.11
C GLY A 501 -13.22 3.53 10.75
N PHE A 502 -14.02 3.91 11.74
CA PHE A 502 -15.48 3.96 11.64
C PHE A 502 -15.95 5.14 10.77
N GLU A 503 -15.33 6.32 10.90
CA GLU A 503 -15.60 7.44 9.99
C GLU A 503 -15.19 7.11 8.56
N GLY A 504 -14.05 6.45 8.37
CA GLY A 504 -13.59 6.09 7.04
C GLY A 504 -14.50 5.12 6.31
N ALA A 505 -15.11 4.16 7.02
CA ALA A 505 -16.12 3.28 6.46
C ALA A 505 -17.33 4.07 5.92
N VAL A 506 -17.85 5.01 6.71
CA VAL A 506 -18.95 5.91 6.30
C VAL A 506 -18.60 6.72 5.05
N ASN A 507 -17.40 7.30 5.01
CA ASN A 507 -16.93 8.04 3.85
C ASN A 507 -16.85 7.15 2.60
N PHE A 508 -16.32 5.94 2.76
CA PHE A 508 -16.22 4.99 1.67
C PHE A 508 -17.59 4.59 1.13
N TYR A 509 -18.54 4.23 2.00
CA TYR A 509 -19.89 3.84 1.57
C TYR A 509 -20.56 4.93 0.73
N ARG A 510 -20.51 6.18 1.20
CA ARG A 510 -21.07 7.34 0.48
C ARG A 510 -20.38 7.56 -0.86
N ASP A 511 -19.06 7.39 -0.92
CA ASP A 511 -18.32 7.51 -2.16
C ASP A 511 -18.71 6.41 -3.16
N ILE A 512 -18.78 5.16 -2.73
CA ILE A 512 -19.17 4.05 -3.61
C ILE A 512 -20.60 4.24 -4.10
N ASP A 513 -21.56 4.51 -3.22
CA ASP A 513 -22.98 4.76 -3.58
C ASP A 513 -23.09 5.84 -4.67
N ARG A 514 -22.48 6.99 -4.43
CA ARG A 514 -22.46 8.10 -5.38
C ARG A 514 -21.85 7.70 -6.72
N MET A 515 -20.79 6.90 -6.71
CA MET A 515 -20.10 6.50 -7.93
C MET A 515 -20.91 5.51 -8.75
N VAL A 516 -21.46 4.46 -8.12
CA VAL A 516 -22.18 3.39 -8.84
C VAL A 516 -23.62 3.76 -9.19
N ASN A 517 -24.20 4.78 -8.55
CA ASN A 517 -25.56 5.25 -8.80
C ASN A 517 -25.62 6.61 -9.51
N ASN A 518 -24.48 7.13 -9.99
CA ASN A 518 -24.46 8.40 -10.70
C ASN A 518 -25.29 8.34 -12.01
N PRO A 519 -26.25 9.27 -12.25
CA PRO A 519 -27.05 9.30 -13.47
C PRO A 519 -26.21 9.44 -14.75
N VAL A 520 -24.99 9.98 -14.68
CA VAL A 520 -24.12 10.20 -15.83
C VAL A 520 -23.86 8.91 -16.63
N TRP A 521 -23.81 7.75 -15.96
CA TRP A 521 -23.56 6.47 -16.64
C TRP A 521 -24.69 6.06 -17.59
N LYS A 522 -25.90 6.58 -17.38
CA LYS A 522 -27.06 6.37 -18.27
C LYS A 522 -27.08 7.35 -19.46
N LEU A 523 -26.20 8.35 -19.46
CA LEU A 523 -26.15 9.43 -20.44
C LEU A 523 -24.96 9.31 -21.41
N ILE A 524 -24.25 8.18 -21.40
CA ILE A 524 -23.07 7.97 -22.27
C ILE A 524 -23.49 7.85 -23.73
N LYS A 525 -24.54 7.08 -24.01
CA LYS A 525 -25.03 6.85 -25.38
C LYS A 525 -25.78 8.08 -25.86
N ALA A 526 -25.45 8.58 -27.05
CA ALA A 526 -26.13 9.75 -27.58
C ALA A 526 -27.58 9.41 -27.99
N PRO A 527 -28.55 10.33 -27.82
CA PRO A 527 -29.95 10.05 -28.16
C PRO A 527 -30.15 9.64 -29.63
N TRP A 528 -29.38 10.21 -30.56
CA TRP A 528 -29.50 9.92 -32.00
C TRP A 528 -28.94 8.55 -32.41
N GLU A 529 -28.03 7.95 -31.63
CA GLU A 529 -27.56 6.58 -31.86
C GLU A 529 -28.60 5.52 -31.50
N THR A 530 -29.58 5.89 -30.67
CA THR A 530 -30.70 5.02 -30.32
C THR A 530 -31.80 5.13 -31.39
N ALA A 531 -32.06 6.35 -31.89
CA ALA A 531 -33.00 6.59 -32.98
C ALA A 531 -32.57 5.95 -34.32
N ALA A 532 -31.26 5.94 -34.63
CA ALA A 532 -30.76 5.29 -35.84
C ALA A 532 -30.96 3.76 -35.83
N ALA A 533 -30.81 3.11 -34.68
CA ALA A 533 -31.04 1.67 -34.53
C ALA A 533 -32.52 1.26 -34.66
N GLU A 534 -33.45 2.16 -34.31
CA GLU A 534 -34.89 1.97 -34.52
C GLU A 534 -35.31 2.23 -35.99
N MET A 535 -34.57 3.07 -36.72
CA MET A 535 -34.83 3.34 -38.14
C MET A 535 -34.27 2.28 -39.10
N ASP A 536 -33.15 1.63 -38.77
CA ASP A 536 -32.55 0.57 -39.61
C ASP A 536 -33.39 -0.72 -39.69
N GLY A 537 -34.38 -0.91 -38.80
CA GLY A 537 -35.35 -2.01 -38.88
C GLY A 537 -36.50 -1.78 -39.87
N ALA A 538 -36.59 -0.60 -40.51
CA ALA A 538 -37.76 -0.18 -41.29
C ALA A 538 -37.49 0.12 -42.77
N LEU A 539 -36.27 -0.12 -43.29
CA LEU A 539 -35.91 0.18 -44.67
C LEU A 539 -35.52 -1.08 -45.45
N GLU A 540 -36.51 -1.89 -45.83
CA GLU A 540 -36.37 -2.79 -46.98
C GLU A 540 -36.72 -2.02 -48.26
N ALA A 541 -35.71 -1.79 -49.11
CA ALA A 541 -35.93 -1.29 -50.46
C ALA A 541 -36.16 -2.48 -51.41
N THR A 542 -37.40 -2.67 -51.85
CA THR A 542 -37.70 -3.55 -53.00
C THR A 542 -37.55 -2.77 -54.29
N TYR A 543 -36.59 -3.16 -55.13
CA TYR A 543 -36.52 -2.69 -56.51
C TYR A 543 -37.64 -3.32 -57.33
N THR A 544 -38.46 -2.51 -57.99
CA THR A 544 -39.40 -2.99 -59.01
C THR A 544 -38.63 -3.27 -60.29
N GLU A 545 -38.61 -4.52 -60.74
CA GLU A 545 -38.12 -4.89 -62.07
C GLU A 545 -39.00 -4.23 -63.14
N ALA A 546 -38.35 -3.58 -64.12
CA ALA A 546 -38.98 -2.93 -65.26
C ALA A 546 -39.01 -3.84 -66.48
#